data_AF-E4UZ06-F1
#
_entry.id   AF-E4UZ06-F1
#
_cell.length_a   1.000
_cell.length_b   1.000
_cell.length_c   1.000
_cell.angle_alpha   90.00
_cell.angle_beta   90.00
_cell.angle_gamma   90.00
#
_symmetry.space_group_name_H-M   'P 1'
#
loop_
_entity.id
_entity.type
_entity.pdbx_description
1 polymer ?
#
loop_
_entity_poly.entity_id
_entity_poly.type
_entity_poly.pdbx_seq_one_letter_code
_entity_poly.pdbx_strand_id
1 'polypeptide(L)'
;MSESLDIPFGLLAFDQFVAENWDPASSLSKHEQKRVLVEKWIGLGKYDRNEYFLRRDQEEYLDYIPRDLLSNFERSSNDSGLSRSFWVRTWYGHKNDKASQDTADQAHQRLWKASIYEGDDDPHTDDFDNPISIFDNREEFAALYEGEDEEIKDGLYVAPADIVPRFLPHILMRCPGILDGESDSPWRHEPCPEVFQDGGLEQEQVLLILIADREACEDGWVLFLAINHLGEILPYRIRDKASLVVQQLADWSDGQQLAEGLLEETIEEYYVSSGDGWASN
;
A
#
# COMPACT_ATOMS: atom_id res chain seq x y z
N MET A 1 9.73 15.17 -17.84
CA MET A 1 9.60 13.96 -18.67
C MET A 1 10.86 13.13 -18.49
N SER A 2 10.91 12.29 -17.45
CA SER A 2 11.94 11.24 -17.37
C SER A 2 11.63 10.23 -18.46
N GLU A 3 12.62 9.86 -19.27
CA GLU A 3 12.51 8.66 -20.11
C GLU A 3 12.21 7.49 -19.17
N SER A 4 11.00 6.90 -19.24
CA SER A 4 10.72 5.70 -18.46
C SER A 4 11.66 4.63 -18.97
N LEU A 5 12.61 4.21 -18.14
CA LEU A 5 13.43 3.04 -18.43
C LEU A 5 12.48 1.86 -18.67
N ASP A 6 12.53 1.30 -19.88
CA ASP A 6 11.80 0.10 -20.23
C ASP A 6 12.50 -1.07 -19.53
N ILE A 7 12.02 -1.44 -18.34
CA ILE A 7 12.59 -2.55 -17.55
C ILE A 7 12.00 -3.85 -18.12
N PRO A 8 12.76 -4.69 -18.83
CA PRO A 8 12.22 -5.92 -19.43
C PRO A 8 11.84 -6.98 -18.39
N PHE A 9 10.99 -7.93 -18.80
CA PHE A 9 10.68 -9.13 -18.03
C PHE A 9 11.93 -9.93 -17.68
N GLY A 10 12.00 -10.41 -16.44
CA GLY A 10 13.09 -11.22 -15.91
C GLY A 10 14.09 -10.46 -15.04
N LEU A 11 13.94 -9.14 -14.92
CA LEU A 11 14.81 -8.32 -14.07
C LEU A 11 14.27 -8.11 -12.65
N LEU A 12 12.96 -8.25 -12.45
CA LEU A 12 12.33 -8.08 -11.14
C LEU A 12 12.23 -9.43 -10.43
N ALA A 13 12.34 -9.46 -9.10
CA ALA A 13 12.21 -10.69 -8.33
C ALA A 13 10.83 -11.35 -8.55
N PHE A 14 9.78 -10.54 -8.69
CA PHE A 14 8.44 -11.05 -8.98
C PHE A 14 8.35 -11.74 -10.35
N ASP A 15 9.16 -11.36 -11.35
CA ASP A 15 9.18 -12.07 -12.63
C ASP A 15 9.71 -13.51 -12.47
N GLN A 16 10.73 -13.69 -11.62
CA GLN A 16 11.27 -15.01 -11.27
C GLN A 16 10.22 -15.85 -10.57
N PHE A 17 9.48 -15.23 -9.64
CA PHE A 17 8.38 -15.87 -8.93
C PHE A 17 7.26 -16.31 -9.87
N VAL A 18 6.85 -15.44 -10.80
CA VAL A 18 5.88 -15.75 -11.85
C VAL A 18 6.37 -16.90 -12.71
N ALA A 19 7.62 -16.87 -13.19
CA ALA A 19 8.16 -17.89 -14.06
C ALA A 19 8.13 -19.29 -13.42
N GLU A 20 8.38 -19.38 -12.11
CA GLU A 20 8.32 -20.63 -11.36
C GLU A 20 6.89 -21.10 -11.07
N ASN A 21 5.96 -20.17 -10.83
CA ASN A 21 4.64 -20.49 -10.28
C ASN A 21 3.47 -20.34 -11.27
N TRP A 22 3.72 -19.90 -12.50
CA TRP A 22 2.67 -19.74 -13.52
C TRP A 22 2.12 -21.09 -13.99
N ASP A 23 0.79 -21.25 -13.95
CA ASP A 23 0.12 -22.48 -14.38
C ASP A 23 -0.64 -22.26 -15.71
N PRO A 24 -0.07 -22.68 -16.85
CA PRO A 24 -0.75 -22.56 -18.15
C PRO A 24 -1.98 -23.47 -18.28
N ALA A 25 -2.15 -24.46 -17.40
CA ALA A 25 -3.31 -25.35 -17.38
C ALA A 25 -4.45 -24.85 -16.48
N SER A 26 -4.23 -23.78 -15.72
CA SER A 26 -5.24 -23.21 -14.83
C SER A 26 -6.44 -22.67 -15.61
N SER A 27 -7.64 -22.91 -15.08
CA SER A 27 -8.89 -22.38 -15.63
C SER A 27 -9.14 -20.91 -15.28
N LEU A 28 -8.32 -20.34 -14.40
CA LEU A 28 -8.43 -18.94 -13.99
C LEU A 28 -7.99 -18.01 -15.10
N SER A 29 -8.62 -16.84 -15.19
CA SER A 29 -8.16 -15.77 -16.06
C SER A 29 -6.75 -15.32 -15.68
N LYS A 30 -6.04 -14.70 -16.62
CA LYS A 30 -4.69 -14.17 -16.38
C LYS A 30 -4.64 -13.20 -15.18
N HIS A 31 -5.68 -12.39 -15.00
CA HIS A 31 -5.80 -11.44 -13.90
C HIS A 31 -5.99 -12.16 -12.54
N GLU A 32 -6.86 -13.18 -12.49
CA GLU A 32 -7.07 -13.97 -11.27
C GLU A 32 -5.83 -14.77 -10.88
N GLN A 33 -5.12 -15.36 -11.84
CA GLN A 33 -3.84 -16.02 -11.57
C GLN A 33 -2.80 -15.04 -11.03
N LYS A 34 -2.71 -13.83 -11.60
CA LYS A 34 -1.83 -12.77 -11.09
C LYS A 34 -2.15 -12.44 -9.63
N ARG A 35 -3.43 -12.30 -9.27
CA ARG A 35 -3.84 -12.06 -7.89
C ARG A 35 -3.40 -13.18 -6.96
N VAL A 36 -3.64 -14.44 -7.33
CA VAL A 36 -3.20 -15.62 -6.54
C VAL A 36 -1.68 -15.65 -6.38
N LEU A 37 -0.91 -15.28 -7.41
CA LEU A 37 0.54 -15.18 -7.32
C LEU A 37 0.97 -14.07 -6.34
N VAL A 38 0.31 -12.92 -6.37
CA VAL A 38 0.59 -11.83 -5.41
C VAL A 38 0.26 -12.25 -3.98
N GLU A 39 -0.87 -12.91 -3.75
CA GLU A 39 -1.24 -13.44 -2.42
C GLU A 39 -0.19 -14.42 -1.90
N LYS A 40 0.31 -15.32 -2.75
CA LYS A 40 1.42 -16.21 -2.40
C LYS A 40 2.72 -15.45 -2.13
N TRP A 41 3.03 -14.44 -2.94
CA TRP A 41 4.22 -13.59 -2.79
C TRP A 41 4.24 -12.84 -1.44
N ILE A 42 3.08 -12.31 -1.04
CA ILE A 42 2.89 -11.72 0.30
C ILE A 42 3.21 -12.75 1.37
N GLY A 43 2.58 -13.93 1.28
CA GLY A 43 2.70 -15.00 2.28
C GLY A 43 4.09 -15.65 2.41
N LEU A 44 5.02 -15.41 1.48
CA LEU A 44 6.42 -15.83 1.62
C LEU A 44 7.14 -15.08 2.77
N GLY A 45 6.83 -13.80 2.96
CA GLY A 45 7.61 -12.95 3.89
C GLY A 45 9.01 -12.56 3.37
N LYS A 46 9.67 -11.65 4.12
CA LYS A 46 10.87 -10.92 3.68
C LYS A 46 12.03 -11.83 3.27
N TYR A 47 12.34 -12.84 4.08
CA TYR A 47 13.52 -13.68 3.87
C TYR A 47 13.30 -14.77 2.84
N ASP A 48 12.12 -15.39 2.77
CA ASP A 48 11.84 -16.42 1.75
C ASP A 48 11.74 -15.80 0.35
N ARG A 49 11.33 -14.53 0.24
CA ARG A 49 11.37 -13.80 -1.03
C ARG A 49 12.80 -13.60 -1.56
N ASN A 50 13.84 -13.59 -0.72
CA ASN A 50 15.22 -13.33 -1.15
C ASN A 50 15.72 -14.31 -2.22
N GLU A 51 15.25 -15.56 -2.23
CA GLU A 51 15.59 -16.52 -3.27
C GLU A 51 15.31 -15.98 -4.68
N TYR A 52 14.23 -15.22 -4.85
CA TYR A 52 13.84 -14.66 -6.14
C TYR A 52 14.65 -13.41 -6.52
N PHE A 53 15.11 -12.63 -5.53
CA PHE A 53 15.99 -11.48 -5.76
C PHE A 53 17.40 -11.91 -6.21
N LEU A 54 17.85 -13.09 -5.78
CA LEU A 54 19.18 -13.65 -6.08
C LEU A 54 19.24 -14.39 -7.43
N ARG A 55 18.09 -14.68 -8.05
CA ARG A 55 17.97 -15.43 -9.33
C ARG A 55 18.06 -14.55 -10.59
N ARG A 56 18.67 -13.36 -10.50
CA ARG A 56 18.88 -12.49 -11.67
C ARG A 56 19.74 -13.26 -12.69
N ASP A 57 19.35 -13.23 -13.96
CA ASP A 57 20.03 -13.85 -15.12
C ASP A 57 19.58 -15.27 -15.55
N GLN A 58 18.27 -15.59 -15.48
CA GLN A 58 17.75 -16.69 -16.34
C GLN A 58 17.77 -16.27 -17.82
N GLU A 59 18.58 -16.95 -18.63
CA GLU A 59 18.78 -16.61 -20.06
C GLU A 59 17.54 -16.92 -20.91
N GLU A 60 16.71 -17.91 -20.55
CA GLU A 60 15.54 -18.33 -21.34
C GLU A 60 14.31 -18.65 -20.48
N TYR A 61 13.20 -17.95 -20.75
CA TYR A 61 11.87 -18.25 -20.20
C TYR A 61 11.02 -18.98 -21.23
N LEU A 62 10.24 -19.95 -20.77
CA LEU A 62 9.28 -20.69 -21.59
C LEU A 62 8.21 -19.74 -22.18
N ASP A 63 7.83 -19.97 -23.44
CA ASP A 63 6.94 -19.08 -24.20
C ASP A 63 5.53 -18.91 -23.61
N TYR A 64 5.08 -19.86 -22.79
CA TYR A 64 3.76 -19.80 -22.16
C TYR A 64 3.71 -18.86 -20.94
N ILE A 65 4.87 -18.40 -20.44
CA ILE A 65 4.94 -17.49 -19.29
C ILE A 65 4.58 -16.08 -19.75
N PRO A 66 3.56 -15.42 -19.16
CA PRO A 66 3.18 -14.07 -19.54
C PRO A 66 4.23 -13.06 -19.12
N ARG A 67 4.70 -12.25 -20.09
CA ARG A 67 5.72 -11.22 -19.86
C ARG A 67 5.13 -9.83 -19.62
N ASP A 68 3.82 -9.72 -19.78
CA ASP A 68 3.00 -8.49 -19.73
C ASP A 68 2.03 -8.53 -18.53
N LEU A 69 2.45 -9.15 -17.41
CA LEU A 69 1.70 -9.05 -16.15
C LEU A 69 1.85 -7.67 -15.51
N LEU A 70 2.97 -6.99 -15.74
CA LEU A 70 3.22 -5.61 -15.32
C LEU A 70 3.45 -4.77 -16.58
N SER A 71 2.83 -3.60 -16.63
CA SER A 71 3.09 -2.56 -17.63
C SER A 71 4.46 -1.94 -17.42
N ASN A 72 5.03 -1.33 -18.46
CA ASN A 72 6.35 -0.67 -18.36
C ASN A 72 6.39 0.39 -17.24
N PHE A 73 5.27 1.10 -17.01
CA PHE A 73 5.15 2.06 -15.92
C PHE A 73 5.20 1.41 -14.53
N GLU A 74 4.45 0.32 -14.33
CA GLU A 74 4.47 -0.46 -13.09
C GLU A 74 5.87 -1.04 -12.83
N ARG A 75 6.54 -1.51 -13.89
CA ARG A 75 7.90 -2.05 -13.82
C ARG A 75 8.90 -0.96 -13.41
N SER A 76 8.87 0.22 -14.05
CA SER A 76 9.76 1.33 -13.72
C SER A 76 9.54 1.90 -12.31
N SER A 77 8.31 1.86 -11.82
CA SER A 77 7.96 2.41 -10.50
C SER A 77 8.48 1.54 -9.35
N ASN A 78 8.69 0.24 -9.56
CA ASN A 78 9.28 -0.64 -8.54
C ASN A 78 10.78 -0.38 -8.28
N ASP A 79 11.47 0.25 -9.23
CA ASP A 79 12.91 0.54 -9.15
C ASP A 79 13.19 1.95 -8.59
N SER A 80 12.21 2.87 -8.66
CA SER A 80 12.43 4.29 -8.39
C SER A 80 12.40 4.71 -6.92
N GLY A 81 12.55 3.77 -5.97
CA GLY A 81 12.54 4.10 -4.54
C GLY A 81 11.26 4.80 -4.10
N LEU A 82 10.10 4.36 -4.63
CA LEU A 82 8.80 4.83 -4.16
C LEU A 82 8.80 4.86 -2.64
N SER A 83 8.34 5.97 -2.06
CA SER A 83 8.00 6.01 -0.64
C SER A 83 7.10 4.80 -0.40
N ARG A 84 7.48 3.93 0.54
CA ARG A 84 6.73 2.73 0.90
C ARG A 84 5.44 3.10 1.63
N SER A 85 4.71 4.05 1.05
CA SER A 85 3.54 4.71 1.58
C SER A 85 2.48 4.83 0.51
N PHE A 86 1.23 4.55 0.88
CA PHE A 86 0.11 4.56 -0.06
C PHE A 86 -1.10 5.27 0.51
N TRP A 87 -1.78 6.04 -0.35
CA TRP A 87 -3.07 6.63 -0.04
C TRP A 87 -4.21 5.75 -0.56
N VAL A 88 -5.06 5.29 0.35
CA VAL A 88 -6.24 4.46 0.05
C VAL A 88 -7.49 5.25 0.39
N ARG A 89 -8.29 5.54 -0.62
CA ARG A 89 -9.58 6.19 -0.47
C ARG A 89 -10.66 5.16 -0.20
N THR A 90 -11.40 5.32 0.90
CA THR A 90 -12.65 4.58 1.07
C THR A 90 -13.79 5.35 0.39
N TRP A 91 -14.72 4.62 -0.22
CA TRP A 91 -15.86 5.22 -0.90
C TRP A 91 -17.13 5.12 -0.04
N TYR A 92 -17.26 6.03 0.94
CA TYR A 92 -18.34 6.01 1.95
C TYR A 92 -19.66 6.65 1.49
N GLY A 93 -19.71 7.27 0.32
CA GLY A 93 -20.96 7.79 -0.26
C GLY A 93 -21.94 6.66 -0.62
N HIS A 94 -23.23 6.84 -0.31
CA HIS A 94 -24.25 5.80 -0.55
C HIS A 94 -24.35 5.44 -2.05
N LYS A 95 -24.20 4.15 -2.40
CA LYS A 95 -24.12 3.63 -3.79
C LYS A 95 -25.27 4.09 -4.71
N ASN A 96 -26.46 4.33 -4.17
CA ASN A 96 -27.64 4.73 -4.94
C ASN A 96 -28.05 6.20 -4.75
N ASP A 97 -27.21 7.02 -4.09
CA ASP A 97 -27.45 8.44 -3.88
C ASP A 97 -26.29 9.26 -4.46
N LYS A 98 -26.56 9.92 -5.58
CA LYS A 98 -25.57 10.76 -6.26
C LYS A 98 -25.13 11.95 -5.40
N ALA A 99 -26.03 12.57 -4.64
CA ALA A 99 -25.67 13.73 -3.83
C ALA A 99 -24.73 13.33 -2.68
N SER A 100 -24.98 12.17 -2.06
CA SER A 100 -24.10 11.58 -1.06
C SER A 100 -22.70 11.26 -1.63
N GLN A 101 -22.64 10.74 -2.85
CA GLN A 101 -21.38 10.46 -3.54
C GLN A 101 -20.61 11.73 -3.88
N ASP A 102 -21.28 12.70 -4.52
CA ASP A 102 -20.66 13.97 -4.89
C ASP A 102 -20.12 14.70 -3.64
N THR A 103 -20.78 14.54 -2.49
CA THR A 103 -20.33 15.08 -1.20
C THR A 103 -19.10 14.36 -0.67
N ALA A 104 -19.07 13.02 -0.71
CA ALA A 104 -17.89 12.23 -0.33
C ALA A 104 -16.69 12.54 -1.24
N ASP A 105 -16.92 12.77 -2.53
CA ASP A 105 -15.90 13.18 -3.50
C ASP A 105 -15.30 14.54 -3.16
N GLN A 106 -16.14 15.53 -2.84
CA GLN A 106 -15.68 16.86 -2.42
C GLN A 106 -14.93 16.82 -1.08
N ALA A 107 -15.40 15.99 -0.14
CA ALA A 107 -14.76 15.83 1.16
C ALA A 107 -13.36 15.20 1.03
N HIS A 108 -13.23 14.17 0.19
CA HIS A 108 -11.93 13.57 -0.12
C HIS A 108 -10.99 14.57 -0.81
N GLN A 109 -11.50 15.35 -1.78
CA GLN A 109 -10.71 16.39 -2.44
C GLN A 109 -10.21 17.44 -1.44
N ARG A 110 -11.06 17.86 -0.48
CA ARG A 110 -10.68 18.78 0.60
C ARG A 110 -9.60 18.16 1.47
N LEU A 111 -9.76 16.89 1.87
CA LEU A 111 -8.80 16.17 2.69
C LEU A 111 -7.44 16.10 1.99
N TRP A 112 -7.42 15.70 0.72
CA TRP A 112 -6.21 15.61 -0.08
C TRP A 112 -5.47 16.95 -0.13
N LYS A 113 -6.18 18.05 -0.42
CA LYS A 113 -5.59 19.40 -0.43
C LYS A 113 -4.99 19.74 0.93
N ALA A 114 -5.74 19.56 2.02
CA ALA A 114 -5.26 19.86 3.38
C ALA A 114 -4.09 18.99 3.83
N SER A 115 -3.96 17.79 3.26
CA SER A 115 -2.95 16.79 3.65
C SER A 115 -1.62 16.96 2.93
N ILE A 116 -1.61 17.64 1.78
CA ILE A 116 -0.45 17.68 0.87
C ILE A 116 0.02 19.11 0.62
N TYR A 117 -0.85 20.11 0.76
CA TYR A 117 -0.50 21.52 0.53
C TYR A 117 -0.23 22.25 1.84
N GLU A 118 0.95 22.86 1.94
CA GLU A 118 1.35 23.76 3.03
C GLU A 118 1.15 25.26 2.69
N GLY A 119 0.37 25.63 1.67
CA GLY A 119 0.23 27.02 1.21
C GLY A 119 -1.13 27.42 0.61
N ASP A 120 -1.33 28.73 0.41
CA ASP A 120 -2.57 29.37 -0.09
C ASP A 120 -2.78 29.24 -1.62
N ASP A 121 -1.86 28.62 -2.36
CA ASP A 121 -1.96 28.48 -3.81
C ASP A 121 -2.85 27.27 -4.18
N ASP A 122 -3.99 27.55 -4.82
CA ASP A 122 -4.96 26.54 -5.26
C ASP A 122 -4.34 25.68 -6.37
N PRO A 123 -4.39 24.33 -6.31
CA PRO A 123 -3.74 23.45 -7.27
C PRO A 123 -4.20 23.68 -8.71
N HIS A 124 -3.26 23.55 -9.65
CA HIS A 124 -3.60 23.25 -11.03
C HIS A 124 -4.23 21.86 -11.08
N THR A 125 -5.35 21.73 -11.80
CA THR A 125 -6.13 20.48 -11.90
C THR A 125 -5.36 19.28 -12.46
N ASP A 126 -4.18 19.53 -13.03
CA ASP A 126 -3.33 18.53 -13.66
C ASP A 126 -2.32 17.92 -12.67
N ASP A 127 -2.15 18.49 -11.46
CA ASP A 127 -1.37 17.88 -10.36
C ASP A 127 -2.17 16.83 -9.57
N PHE A 128 -3.43 16.58 -9.98
CA PHE A 128 -4.27 15.51 -9.44
C PHE A 128 -3.82 14.10 -9.87
N ASP A 129 -2.89 13.99 -10.82
CA ASP A 129 -2.17 12.75 -11.15
C ASP A 129 -1.14 12.47 -10.05
N ASN A 130 -1.64 12.21 -8.86
CA ASN A 130 -0.86 11.97 -7.66
C ASN A 130 -0.26 10.56 -7.71
N PRO A 131 1.08 10.42 -7.76
CA PRO A 131 1.75 9.11 -7.87
C PRO A 131 1.60 8.23 -6.61
N ILE A 132 0.99 8.74 -5.52
CA ILE A 132 0.85 8.06 -4.22
C ILE A 132 -0.54 7.41 -4.04
N SER A 133 -1.51 7.74 -4.91
CA SER A 133 -2.87 7.22 -4.85
C SER A 133 -3.00 5.93 -5.65
N ILE A 134 -3.24 4.80 -4.98
CA ILE A 134 -3.46 3.52 -5.68
C ILE A 134 -4.94 3.23 -5.94
N PHE A 135 -5.84 3.68 -5.05
CA PHE A 135 -7.29 3.45 -5.20
C PHE A 135 -8.08 4.75 -5.33
N ASP A 136 -7.88 5.48 -6.41
CA ASP A 136 -8.82 6.53 -6.83
C ASP A 136 -9.85 6.05 -7.86
N ASN A 137 -9.78 4.80 -8.29
CA ASN A 137 -10.83 4.18 -9.09
C ASN A 137 -11.90 3.56 -8.19
N ARG A 138 -13.11 4.10 -8.29
CA ARG A 138 -14.25 3.67 -7.47
C ARG A 138 -14.70 2.25 -7.78
N GLU A 139 -14.74 1.87 -9.05
CA GLU A 139 -15.20 0.54 -9.47
C GLU A 139 -14.24 -0.55 -8.97
N GLU A 140 -12.93 -0.31 -9.07
CA GLU A 140 -11.89 -1.21 -8.55
C GLU A 140 -12.03 -1.37 -7.04
N PHE A 141 -12.18 -0.27 -6.29
CA PHE A 141 -12.39 -0.36 -4.85
C PHE A 141 -13.70 -1.07 -4.50
N ALA A 142 -14.81 -0.68 -5.13
CA ALA A 142 -16.12 -1.26 -4.86
C ALA A 142 -16.13 -2.78 -5.12
N ALA A 143 -15.42 -3.25 -6.14
CA ALA A 143 -15.28 -4.67 -6.44
C ALA A 143 -14.60 -5.49 -5.32
N LEU A 144 -13.76 -4.85 -4.49
CA LEU A 144 -13.08 -5.51 -3.35
C LEU A 144 -13.99 -5.70 -2.14
N TYR A 145 -14.94 -4.78 -1.97
CA TYR A 145 -15.79 -4.67 -0.79
C TYR A 145 -17.28 -4.91 -1.15
N GLU A 146 -17.57 -5.71 -2.20
CA GLU A 146 -18.94 -6.13 -2.52
C GLU A 146 -19.45 -7.15 -1.48
N GLY A 147 -20.30 -6.73 -0.54
CA GLY A 147 -20.95 -7.63 0.43
C GLY A 147 -21.13 -7.01 1.81
N GLU A 148 -21.42 -7.85 2.82
CA GLU A 148 -21.18 -7.47 4.22
C GLU A 148 -19.67 -7.44 4.42
N ASP A 149 -19.15 -6.25 4.72
CA ASP A 149 -17.73 -6.03 4.83
C ASP A 149 -17.27 -5.90 6.29
N GLU A 150 -16.27 -6.68 6.66
CA GLU A 150 -15.69 -6.68 8.01
C GLU A 150 -14.56 -5.65 8.17
N GLU A 151 -13.97 -5.17 7.05
CA GLU A 151 -12.90 -4.18 7.04
C GLU A 151 -13.43 -2.75 6.94
N ILE A 152 -14.64 -2.54 6.41
CA ILE A 152 -15.27 -1.22 6.29
C ILE A 152 -16.67 -1.23 6.90
N LYS A 153 -16.86 -0.41 7.93
CA LYS A 153 -18.14 -0.25 8.62
C LYS A 153 -18.57 1.21 8.64
N ASP A 154 -19.75 1.49 8.10
CA ASP A 154 -20.33 2.84 8.04
C ASP A 154 -19.41 3.91 7.40
N GLY A 155 -18.52 3.46 6.51
CA GLY A 155 -17.53 4.31 5.85
C GLY A 155 -16.22 4.48 6.62
N LEU A 156 -16.07 3.84 7.78
CA LEU A 156 -14.85 3.79 8.57
C LEU A 156 -14.08 2.52 8.25
N TYR A 157 -12.76 2.63 8.14
CA TYR A 157 -11.92 1.44 7.98
C TYR A 157 -11.64 0.84 9.36
N VAL A 158 -12.08 -0.38 9.61
CA VAL A 158 -12.12 -1.05 10.93
C VAL A 158 -11.46 -2.43 10.93
N ALA A 159 -10.75 -2.79 9.85
CA ALA A 159 -10.01 -4.05 9.75
C ALA A 159 -9.14 -4.32 11.00
N PRO A 160 -9.18 -5.52 11.59
CA PRO A 160 -8.38 -5.85 12.77
C PRO A 160 -6.88 -5.93 12.46
N ALA A 161 -6.04 -6.00 13.49
CA ALA A 161 -4.64 -6.36 13.35
C ALA A 161 -4.47 -7.81 12.87
N ASP A 162 -3.27 -8.17 12.45
CA ASP A 162 -2.86 -9.52 12.06
C ASP A 162 -3.63 -10.10 10.86
N ILE A 163 -4.31 -9.25 10.08
CA ILE A 163 -4.92 -9.63 8.80
C ILE A 163 -4.27 -8.90 7.65
N VAL A 164 -4.28 -9.54 6.48
CA VAL A 164 -3.88 -8.90 5.21
C VAL A 164 -5.07 -8.11 4.66
N PRO A 165 -4.99 -6.76 4.54
CA PRO A 165 -6.06 -5.95 3.98
C PRO A 165 -6.44 -6.40 2.57
N ARG A 166 -7.74 -6.40 2.22
CA ARG A 166 -8.19 -6.76 0.86
C ARG A 166 -7.60 -5.87 -0.24
N PHE A 167 -7.32 -4.61 0.08
CA PHE A 167 -6.69 -3.70 -0.87
C PHE A 167 -5.22 -4.05 -1.15
N LEU A 168 -4.52 -4.73 -0.24
CA LEU A 168 -3.07 -4.91 -0.33
C LEU A 168 -2.64 -5.81 -1.49
N PRO A 169 -3.25 -6.98 -1.76
CA PRO A 169 -2.97 -7.74 -2.97
C PRO A 169 -3.17 -6.90 -4.24
N HIS A 170 -4.15 -6.02 -4.26
CA HIS A 170 -4.43 -5.17 -5.42
C HIS A 170 -3.37 -4.07 -5.62
N ILE A 171 -2.84 -3.50 -4.53
CA ILE A 171 -1.62 -2.67 -4.55
C ILE A 171 -0.48 -3.45 -5.18
N LEU A 172 -0.20 -4.63 -4.64
CA LEU A 172 0.95 -5.45 -5.02
C LEU A 172 0.82 -6.11 -6.40
N MET A 173 -0.39 -6.17 -6.96
CA MET A 173 -0.55 -6.46 -8.39
C MET A 173 0.09 -5.37 -9.25
N ARG A 174 0.14 -4.11 -8.81
CA ARG A 174 0.82 -3.03 -9.54
C ARG A 174 2.29 -2.89 -9.16
N CYS A 175 2.61 -3.09 -7.89
CA CYS A 175 3.95 -2.88 -7.35
C CYS A 175 4.45 -4.02 -6.45
N PRO A 176 4.65 -5.26 -6.97
CA PRO A 176 4.95 -6.42 -6.14
C PRO A 176 6.28 -6.33 -5.38
N GLY A 177 7.24 -5.54 -5.88
CA GLY A 177 8.55 -5.34 -5.25
C GLY A 177 8.56 -4.38 -4.06
N ILE A 178 7.46 -3.66 -3.78
CA ILE A 178 7.47 -2.55 -2.81
C ILE A 178 7.77 -2.98 -1.37
N LEU A 179 7.36 -4.19 -0.97
CA LEU A 179 7.54 -4.69 0.41
C LEU A 179 9.01 -4.68 0.84
N ASP A 180 9.91 -5.12 -0.04
CA ASP A 180 11.33 -5.26 0.27
C ASP A 180 12.21 -4.29 -0.53
N GLY A 181 11.66 -3.63 -1.56
CA GLY A 181 12.40 -2.89 -2.59
C GLY A 181 13.11 -3.83 -3.58
N GLU A 182 13.59 -3.29 -4.71
CA GLU A 182 14.33 -4.07 -5.73
C GLU A 182 15.86 -3.96 -5.60
N SER A 183 16.36 -3.20 -4.62
CA SER A 183 17.80 -3.02 -4.43
C SER A 183 18.48 -4.28 -3.88
N ASP A 184 19.68 -4.56 -4.39
CA ASP A 184 20.55 -5.61 -3.86
C ASP A 184 21.25 -5.11 -2.59
N SER A 185 20.65 -5.37 -1.45
CA SER A 185 21.13 -4.94 -0.14
C SER A 185 21.85 -6.08 0.59
N PRO A 186 22.90 -5.81 1.38
CA PRO A 186 23.68 -6.87 2.05
C PRO A 186 22.84 -7.86 2.86
N TRP A 187 21.78 -7.40 3.52
CA TRP A 187 20.90 -8.24 4.34
C TRP A 187 20.22 -9.36 3.53
N ARG A 188 20.09 -9.24 2.21
CA ARG A 188 19.49 -10.28 1.35
C ARG A 188 20.34 -11.53 1.22
N HIS A 189 21.65 -11.39 1.46
CA HIS A 189 22.63 -12.47 1.39
C HIS A 189 22.92 -13.08 2.75
N GLU A 190 22.32 -12.54 3.81
CA GLU A 190 22.49 -12.98 5.19
C GLU A 190 21.25 -13.75 5.66
N PRO A 191 21.42 -14.77 6.52
CA PRO A 191 20.27 -15.43 7.14
C PRO A 191 19.49 -14.44 8.02
N CYS A 192 18.21 -14.75 8.28
CA CYS A 192 17.41 -13.98 9.22
C CYS A 192 18.15 -13.85 10.57
N PRO A 193 18.46 -12.62 11.03
CA PRO A 193 19.14 -12.38 12.29
C PRO A 193 18.41 -13.03 13.48
N GLU A 194 19.17 -13.56 14.44
CA GLU A 194 18.60 -14.19 15.65
C GLU A 194 17.67 -13.26 16.44
N VAL A 195 17.92 -11.94 16.41
CA VAL A 195 17.06 -10.93 17.06
C VAL A 195 15.61 -10.91 16.51
N PHE A 196 15.40 -11.44 15.31
CA PHE A 196 14.08 -11.52 14.69
C PHE A 196 13.44 -12.91 14.78
N GLN A 197 14.12 -13.90 15.35
CA GLN A 197 13.62 -15.28 15.42
C GLN A 197 12.44 -15.47 16.40
N ASP A 198 12.18 -14.49 17.27
CA ASP A 198 11.09 -14.51 18.27
C ASP A 198 9.94 -13.54 17.92
N GLY A 199 9.52 -13.47 16.65
CA GLY A 199 8.39 -12.63 16.25
C GLY A 199 8.75 -11.15 16.00
N GLY A 200 10.03 -10.80 16.09
CA GLY A 200 10.48 -9.42 15.94
C GLY A 200 10.34 -8.89 14.51
N LEU A 201 10.32 -9.78 13.51
CA LEU A 201 10.14 -9.40 12.12
C LEU A 201 8.68 -9.02 11.82
N GLU A 202 7.75 -9.75 12.44
CA GLU A 202 6.32 -9.57 12.34
C GLU A 202 5.87 -8.24 12.96
N GLN A 203 6.70 -7.63 13.81
CA GLN A 203 6.52 -6.30 14.38
C GLN A 203 7.17 -5.18 13.55
N GLU A 204 8.02 -5.51 12.56
CA GLU A 204 8.70 -4.52 11.73
C GLU A 204 7.73 -3.92 10.71
N GLN A 205 7.51 -2.61 10.78
CA GLN A 205 6.76 -1.90 9.75
C GLN A 205 7.56 -1.85 8.44
N VAL A 206 6.96 -2.29 7.34
CA VAL A 206 7.55 -2.23 5.99
C VAL A 206 6.76 -1.32 5.03
N LEU A 207 5.45 -1.14 5.24
CA LEU A 207 4.64 -0.13 4.52
C LEU A 207 3.89 0.77 5.50
N LEU A 208 3.66 2.00 5.07
CA LEU A 208 2.77 2.97 5.70
C LEU A 208 1.50 3.16 4.83
N ILE A 209 0.32 2.84 5.33
CA ILE A 209 -0.92 3.06 4.58
C ILE A 209 -1.70 4.20 5.21
N LEU A 210 -2.05 5.19 4.40
CA LEU A 210 -2.92 6.31 4.76
C LEU A 210 -4.32 6.00 4.25
N ILE A 211 -5.27 5.88 5.17
CA ILE A 211 -6.66 5.62 4.85
C ILE A 211 -7.45 6.93 4.93
N ALA A 212 -7.96 7.35 3.77
CA ALA A 212 -8.97 8.40 3.68
C ALA A 212 -10.36 7.78 3.83
N ASP A 213 -10.70 7.46 5.08
CA ASP A 213 -12.03 7.01 5.43
C ASP A 213 -13.01 8.17 5.69
N ARG A 214 -14.24 7.84 6.07
CA ARG A 214 -15.27 8.85 6.35
C ARG A 214 -14.82 9.85 7.40
N GLU A 215 -14.22 9.40 8.50
CA GLU A 215 -13.78 10.28 9.57
C GLU A 215 -12.61 11.17 9.12
N ALA A 216 -11.68 10.62 8.32
CA ALA A 216 -10.66 11.45 7.68
C ALA A 216 -11.28 12.56 6.83
N CYS A 217 -12.30 12.23 6.03
CA CYS A 217 -12.92 13.16 5.09
C CYS A 217 -13.90 14.16 5.73
N GLU A 218 -14.59 13.78 6.80
CA GLU A 218 -15.58 14.64 7.49
C GLU A 218 -14.92 15.45 8.63
N ASP A 219 -14.05 14.81 9.41
CA ASP A 219 -13.50 15.35 10.66
C ASP A 219 -11.99 15.64 10.59
N GLY A 220 -11.33 15.31 9.47
CA GLY A 220 -9.92 15.66 9.23
C GLY A 220 -8.93 14.75 9.95
N TRP A 221 -9.38 13.59 10.46
CA TRP A 221 -8.51 12.64 11.16
C TRP A 221 -8.09 11.49 10.25
N VAL A 222 -6.91 11.60 9.64
CA VAL A 222 -6.38 10.58 8.73
C VAL A 222 -5.89 9.39 9.52
N LEU A 223 -6.30 8.19 9.12
CA LEU A 223 -5.86 6.94 9.72
C LEU A 223 -4.58 6.44 9.04
N PHE A 224 -3.57 6.14 9.85
CA PHE A 224 -2.29 5.58 9.46
C PHE A 224 -2.22 4.13 9.96
N LEU A 225 -1.91 3.22 9.04
CA LEU A 225 -1.71 1.81 9.34
C LEU A 225 -0.28 1.43 9.00
N ALA A 226 0.36 0.69 9.90
CA ALA A 226 1.62 0.03 9.61
C ALA A 226 1.35 -1.39 9.12
N ILE A 227 2.03 -1.80 8.05
CA ILE A 227 1.93 -3.15 7.49
C ILE A 227 3.30 -3.83 7.63
N ASN A 228 3.31 -5.10 8.05
CA ASN A 228 4.53 -5.88 8.20
C ASN A 228 4.94 -6.61 6.90
N HIS A 229 6.03 -7.38 6.96
CA HIS A 229 6.56 -8.10 5.80
C HIS A 229 5.66 -9.21 5.24
N LEU A 230 4.66 -9.66 6.00
CA LEU A 230 3.63 -10.63 5.60
C LEU A 230 2.37 -9.91 5.07
N GLY A 231 2.41 -8.59 4.94
CA GLY A 231 1.27 -7.82 4.48
C GLY A 231 0.18 -7.64 5.54
N GLU A 232 0.45 -7.99 6.79
CA GLU A 232 -0.53 -7.92 7.87
C GLU A 232 -0.52 -6.54 8.53
N ILE A 233 -1.71 -6.09 8.96
CA ILE A 233 -1.84 -4.86 9.74
C ILE A 233 -1.21 -5.05 11.13
N LEU A 234 -0.24 -4.21 11.47
CA LEU A 234 0.32 -4.12 12.81
C LEU A 234 -0.74 -3.58 13.80
N PRO A 235 -0.63 -3.91 15.10
CA PRO A 235 -1.62 -3.50 16.11
C PRO A 235 -1.78 -1.99 16.29
N TYR A 236 -0.84 -1.19 15.76
CA TYR A 236 -0.81 0.26 15.89
C TYR A 236 -1.73 0.92 14.86
N ARG A 237 -2.83 1.49 15.34
CA ARG A 237 -3.77 2.28 14.53
C ARG A 237 -3.71 3.71 15.00
N ILE A 238 -3.18 4.59 14.16
CA ILE A 238 -2.94 5.98 14.54
C ILE A 238 -3.83 6.89 13.72
N ARG A 239 -4.54 7.81 14.37
CA ARG A 239 -5.13 8.97 13.72
C ARG A 239 -4.32 10.21 14.01
N ASP A 240 -4.09 10.99 12.96
CA ASP A 240 -3.52 12.33 13.09
C ASP A 240 -4.26 13.33 12.21
N LYS A 241 -4.01 14.61 12.47
CA LYS A 241 -4.66 15.72 11.77
C LYS A 241 -4.28 15.70 10.29
N ALA A 242 -5.22 16.08 9.43
CA ALA A 242 -4.99 16.19 7.99
C ALA A 242 -3.75 17.04 7.69
N SER A 243 -3.57 18.18 8.38
CA SER A 243 -2.43 19.08 8.18
C SER A 243 -1.07 18.48 8.57
N LEU A 244 -1.02 17.33 9.25
CA LEU A 244 0.21 16.69 9.71
C LEU A 244 0.60 15.49 8.84
N VAL A 245 -0.16 15.16 7.79
CA VAL A 245 0.13 14.05 6.87
C VAL A 245 1.52 14.17 6.23
N VAL A 246 1.90 15.35 5.73
CA VAL A 246 3.23 15.56 5.13
C VAL A 246 4.34 15.29 6.14
N GLN A 247 4.17 15.75 7.39
CA GLN A 247 5.15 15.51 8.45
C GLN A 247 5.25 14.01 8.75
N GLN A 248 4.14 13.29 8.88
CA GLN A 248 4.13 11.85 9.11
C GLN A 248 4.80 11.06 7.97
N LEU A 249 4.59 11.50 6.72
CA LEU A 249 5.27 10.93 5.56
C LEU A 249 6.78 11.20 5.56
N ALA A 250 7.20 12.39 6.00
CA ALA A 250 8.60 12.76 6.14
C ALA A 250 9.28 11.94 7.24
N ASP A 251 8.66 11.84 8.41
CA ASP A 251 9.14 11.04 9.55
C ASP A 251 9.31 9.56 9.15
N TRP A 252 8.33 9.00 8.43
CA TRP A 252 8.44 7.65 7.86
C TRP A 252 9.59 7.51 6.87
N SER A 253 9.78 8.50 6.00
CA SER A 253 10.87 8.50 5.02
C SER A 253 12.25 8.59 5.69
N ASP A 254 12.33 9.24 6.84
CA ASP A 254 13.52 9.31 7.70
C ASP A 254 13.72 8.06 8.57
N GLY A 255 12.79 7.10 8.49
CA GLY A 255 12.88 5.77 9.10
C GLY A 255 12.16 5.63 10.44
N GLN A 256 11.36 6.62 10.85
CA GLN A 256 10.57 6.55 12.08
C GLN A 256 9.35 5.66 11.87
N GLN A 257 9.22 4.60 12.67
CA GLN A 257 8.04 3.74 12.64
C GLN A 257 6.87 4.35 13.42
N LEU A 258 5.65 3.98 13.05
CA LEU A 258 4.44 4.41 13.76
C LEU A 258 4.47 4.01 15.25
N ALA A 259 5.07 2.86 15.57
CA ALA A 259 5.17 2.35 16.93
C ALA A 259 6.02 3.22 17.87
N GLU A 260 7.01 3.95 17.35
CA GLU A 260 7.99 4.69 18.16
C GLU A 260 7.37 5.87 18.93
N GLY A 261 6.19 6.35 18.50
CA GLY A 261 5.46 7.44 19.14
C GLY A 261 4.46 7.00 20.21
N LEU A 262 4.27 5.70 20.44
CA LEU A 262 3.21 5.17 21.31
C LEU A 262 3.71 4.87 22.71
N LEU A 263 2.96 5.34 23.72
CA LEU A 263 3.26 5.15 25.14
C LEU A 263 2.73 3.82 25.70
N GLU A 264 1.78 3.17 25.01
CA GLU A 264 1.19 1.88 25.39
C GLU A 264 1.02 0.98 24.17
N GLU A 265 1.22 -0.33 24.35
CA GLU A 265 0.92 -1.38 23.36
C GLU A 265 -0.60 -1.63 23.29
N THR A 266 -1.39 -0.61 22.97
CA THR A 266 -2.84 -0.77 22.85
C THR A 266 -3.26 -1.00 21.40
N ILE A 267 -4.24 -1.89 21.26
CA ILE A 267 -4.92 -2.28 20.00
C ILE A 267 -5.95 -1.20 19.58
N GLU A 268 -6.24 -0.24 20.47
CA GLU A 268 -7.23 0.81 20.23
C GLU A 268 -6.65 1.92 19.35
N GLU A 269 -7.53 2.53 18.54
CA GLU A 269 -7.18 3.65 17.68
C GLU A 269 -6.71 4.84 18.52
N TYR A 270 -5.48 5.30 18.25
CA TYR A 270 -4.81 6.35 19.01
C TYR A 270 -4.77 7.66 18.24
N TYR A 271 -5.29 8.73 18.84
CA TYR A 271 -5.23 10.07 18.28
C TYR A 271 -3.97 10.77 18.79
N VAL A 272 -3.00 11.02 17.89
CA VAL A 272 -1.70 11.61 18.23
C VAL A 272 -1.83 13.03 18.76
N SER A 273 -2.75 13.79 18.16
CA SER A 273 -2.99 15.18 18.47
C SER A 273 -4.33 15.36 19.19
N SER A 274 -4.48 16.45 19.94
CA SER A 274 -5.77 16.87 20.51
C SER A 274 -6.47 17.92 19.64
N GLY A 275 -7.80 17.99 19.70
CA GLY A 275 -8.58 19.11 19.17
C GLY A 275 -9.41 18.74 17.95
N ASP A 276 -9.42 19.62 16.95
CA ASP A 276 -10.10 19.44 15.66
C ASP A 276 -9.10 18.86 14.65
N GLY A 277 -9.49 17.80 13.93
CA GLY A 277 -8.65 17.15 12.92
C GLY A 277 -8.31 18.07 11.74
N TRP A 278 -9.11 19.11 11.53
CA TRP A 278 -8.85 20.14 10.50
C TRP A 278 -7.96 21.30 10.97
N ALA A 279 -7.67 21.41 12.27
CA ALA A 279 -6.92 22.56 12.79
C ALA A 279 -5.42 22.44 12.51
N SER A 280 -4.83 23.48 11.94
CA SER A 280 -3.38 23.63 11.78
C SER A 280 -2.74 24.00 13.13
N ASN A 281 -2.50 22.96 13.96
CA ASN A 281 -1.96 22.98 15.33
C ASN A 281 -2.84 23.62 16.41
#